data_AF-A0AAI9CQP7-F1
#
_entry.id   AF-A0AAI9CQP7-F1
#
_cell.length_a   1.000
_cell.length_b   1.000
_cell.length_c   1.000
_cell.angle_alpha   90.00
_cell.angle_beta   90.00
_cell.angle_gamma   90.00
#
_symmetry.space_group_name_H-M   'P 1'
#
loop_
_entity.id
_entity.type
_entity.pdbx_description
1 polymer ?
#
loop_
_entity_poly.entity_id
_entity_poly.type
_entity_poly.pdbx_seq_one_letter_code
_entity_poly.pdbx_strand_id
1 'polypeptide(L)'
;MKSLPPVFSIHYVGINLKRGIASQQFEDFVRHKGVHIPAYPGWQWTLLRGLRGEREHQYLMIYQAKDAATYARYVDSNGELTVKAHEFWQQHPQALALIEEWKSFASFAELPTLYTYYSLVAENNNSSLPKGPNYRNVLGEEKIERVVGIHNLALKPGVTPEQFEEFITSNIDRIEDYPGWKFHLLKGQGGNRLDQYAVMLIIESLDSLNAFHPDMDVSTDKALQFVAEHPDTEQMYDEWRTLASFSGAPQIYTDYVAIAGNQNVQESLL
;
A
#
# COMPACT_ATOMS: atom_id res chain seq x y z
N MET A 1 20.27 -12.13 -12.13
CA MET A 1 20.01 -10.68 -12.16
C MET A 1 19.10 -10.36 -10.97
N LYS A 2 19.50 -9.45 -10.08
CA LYS A 2 18.66 -9.02 -8.95
C LYS A 2 17.46 -8.27 -9.54
N SER A 3 16.22 -8.65 -9.19
CA SER A 3 15.04 -7.90 -9.62
C SER A 3 15.11 -6.48 -9.04
N LEU A 4 14.80 -5.48 -9.84
CA LEU A 4 14.68 -4.11 -9.36
C LEU A 4 13.51 -4.01 -8.36
N PRO A 5 13.63 -3.15 -7.33
CA PRO A 5 12.61 -3.04 -6.30
C PRO A 5 11.33 -2.42 -6.86
N PRO A 6 10.15 -2.81 -6.33
CA PRO A 6 8.88 -2.21 -6.71
C PRO A 6 8.80 -0.76 -6.25
N VAL A 7 7.87 -0.04 -6.87
CA VAL A 7 7.49 1.30 -6.45
C VAL A 7 5.99 1.39 -6.26
N PHE A 8 5.57 2.27 -5.35
CA PHE A 8 4.19 2.39 -4.92
C PHE A 8 3.70 3.81 -5.18
N SER A 9 2.46 3.97 -5.64
CA SER A 9 1.81 5.27 -5.74
C SER A 9 0.48 5.21 -5.00
N ILE A 10 0.34 6.06 -4.00
CA ILE A 10 -0.79 6.09 -3.10
C ILE A 10 -1.63 7.31 -3.43
N HIS A 11 -2.93 7.12 -3.71
CA HIS A 11 -3.86 8.19 -4.08
C HIS A 11 -5.10 8.14 -3.18
N TYR A 12 -5.50 9.28 -2.63
CA TYR A 12 -6.70 9.36 -1.79
C TYR A 12 -7.98 9.38 -2.63
N VAL A 13 -8.96 8.55 -2.29
CA VAL A 13 -10.23 8.46 -3.02
C VAL A 13 -11.34 9.07 -2.17
N GLY A 14 -11.96 10.14 -2.68
CA GLY A 14 -13.06 10.83 -2.02
C GLY A 14 -14.41 10.46 -2.63
N ILE A 15 -15.34 9.94 -1.83
CA ILE A 15 -16.72 9.69 -2.28
C ILE A 15 -17.44 11.02 -2.53
N ASN A 16 -18.26 11.07 -3.58
CA ASN A 16 -19.10 12.21 -3.90
C ASN A 16 -20.34 12.27 -2.99
N LEU A 17 -20.13 12.58 -1.71
CA LEU A 17 -21.19 12.68 -0.71
C LEU A 17 -22.26 13.71 -1.07
N LYS A 18 -21.91 14.77 -1.81
CA LYS A 18 -22.86 15.80 -2.25
C LYS A 18 -23.92 15.29 -3.22
N ARG A 19 -23.68 14.15 -3.87
CA ARG A 19 -24.65 13.45 -4.72
C ARG A 19 -25.48 12.40 -3.97
N GLY A 20 -25.32 12.31 -2.65
CA GLY A 20 -26.04 11.33 -1.82
C GLY A 20 -25.57 9.89 -2.03
N ILE A 21 -24.36 9.70 -2.58
CA ILE A 21 -23.79 8.37 -2.81
C ILE A 21 -23.44 7.73 -1.46
N ALA A 22 -24.05 6.58 -1.19
CA ALA A 22 -23.70 5.77 -0.02
C ALA A 22 -22.41 4.97 -0.29
N SER A 23 -21.56 4.83 0.72
CA SER A 23 -20.32 4.02 0.65
C SER A 23 -20.56 2.61 0.10
N GLN A 24 -21.66 1.97 0.50
CA GLN A 24 -22.03 0.63 0.02
C GLN A 24 -22.24 0.60 -1.50
N GLN A 25 -22.86 1.62 -2.09
CA GLN A 25 -23.10 1.68 -3.53
C GLN A 25 -21.78 1.76 -4.30
N PHE A 26 -20.84 2.56 -3.81
CA PHE A 26 -19.51 2.65 -4.38
C PHE A 26 -18.75 1.32 -4.25
N GLU A 27 -18.78 0.69 -3.07
CA GLU A 27 -18.14 -0.61 -2.85
C GLU A 27 -18.72 -1.72 -3.71
N ASP A 28 -20.04 -1.76 -3.90
CA ASP A 28 -20.69 -2.72 -4.77
C ASP A 28 -20.26 -2.50 -6.24
N PHE A 29 -20.21 -1.24 -6.69
CA PHE A 29 -19.71 -0.93 -8.03
C PHE A 29 -18.27 -1.41 -8.23
N VAL A 30 -17.34 -1.06 -7.34
CA VAL A 30 -15.92 -1.39 -7.53
C VAL A 30 -15.66 -2.88 -7.46
N ARG A 31 -16.38 -3.63 -6.61
CA ARG A 31 -16.24 -5.09 -6.48
C ARG A 31 -16.73 -5.86 -7.71
N HIS A 32 -17.79 -5.40 -8.36
CA HIS A 32 -18.43 -6.13 -9.46
C HIS A 32 -18.06 -5.61 -10.85
N LYS A 33 -17.81 -4.30 -10.99
CA LYS A 33 -17.47 -3.66 -12.26
C LYS A 33 -16.07 -3.07 -12.25
N GLY A 34 -15.70 -2.36 -11.17
CA GLY A 34 -14.41 -1.67 -11.08
C GLY A 34 -13.22 -2.62 -11.22
N VAL A 35 -13.30 -3.85 -10.71
CA VAL A 35 -12.28 -4.90 -10.87
C VAL A 35 -11.87 -5.21 -12.31
N HIS A 36 -12.72 -4.85 -13.29
CA HIS A 36 -12.44 -5.02 -14.72
C HIS A 36 -11.69 -3.84 -15.35
N ILE A 37 -11.40 -2.77 -14.58
CA ILE A 37 -10.48 -1.71 -15.01
C ILE A 37 -9.06 -2.30 -14.94
N PRO A 38 -8.35 -2.40 -16.07
CA PRO A 38 -7.00 -2.96 -16.09
C PRO A 38 -6.02 -2.02 -15.39
N ALA A 39 -4.91 -2.59 -14.93
CA ALA A 39 -3.72 -1.80 -14.60
C ALA A 39 -2.82 -1.70 -15.85
N TYR A 40 -1.90 -0.74 -15.87
CA TYR A 40 -0.87 -0.72 -16.90
C TYR A 40 -0.03 -2.01 -16.87
N PRO A 41 0.56 -2.43 -18.01
CA PRO A 41 1.50 -3.55 -18.03
C PRO A 41 2.60 -3.46 -16.96
N GLY A 42 2.68 -4.49 -16.11
CA GLY A 42 3.61 -4.55 -14.97
C GLY A 42 3.18 -3.74 -13.75
N TRP A 43 1.93 -3.25 -13.72
CA TRP A 43 1.32 -2.61 -12.56
C TRP A 43 0.22 -3.49 -11.97
N GLN A 44 -0.09 -3.23 -10.71
CA GLN A 44 -1.31 -3.67 -10.03
C GLN A 44 -1.94 -2.45 -9.34
N TRP A 45 -3.26 -2.45 -9.21
CA TRP A 45 -3.96 -1.50 -8.38
C TRP A 45 -4.85 -2.21 -7.37
N THR A 46 -4.96 -1.64 -6.18
CA THR A 46 -5.84 -2.10 -5.11
C THR A 46 -6.55 -0.90 -4.49
N LEU A 47 -7.87 -0.95 -4.43
CA LEU A 47 -8.67 -0.01 -3.66
C LEU A 47 -8.80 -0.53 -2.23
N LEU A 48 -8.47 0.35 -1.30
CA LEU A 48 -8.46 0.10 0.13
C LEU A 48 -9.51 0.96 0.82
N ARG A 49 -10.12 0.43 1.89
CA ARG A 49 -11.00 1.16 2.80
C ARG A 49 -10.41 1.18 4.21
N GLY A 50 -10.35 2.34 4.83
CA GLY A 50 -9.85 2.50 6.20
C GLY A 50 -10.69 1.69 7.19
N LEU A 51 -10.00 0.87 7.98
CA LEU A 51 -10.55 0.05 9.05
C LEU A 51 -10.44 0.74 10.41
N ARG A 52 -9.29 1.34 10.70
CA ARG A 52 -8.99 2.01 11.98
C ARG A 52 -7.83 3.00 11.82
N GLY A 53 -7.72 3.93 12.76
CA GLY A 53 -6.77 5.04 12.72
C GLY A 53 -7.37 6.29 12.06
N GLU A 54 -6.52 7.19 11.60
CA GLU A 54 -6.91 8.56 11.19
C GLU A 54 -7.91 8.64 10.02
N ARG A 55 -7.98 7.59 9.20
CA ARG A 55 -8.76 7.57 7.96
C ARG A 55 -9.76 6.44 7.91
N GLU A 56 -10.32 6.09 9.05
CA GLU A 56 -11.45 5.15 9.13
C GLU A 56 -12.57 5.55 8.14
N HIS A 57 -13.11 4.56 7.43
CA HIS A 57 -14.13 4.71 6.38
C HIS A 57 -13.75 5.58 5.17
N GLN A 58 -12.51 6.04 5.06
CA GLN A 58 -12.00 6.72 3.86
C GLN A 58 -11.34 5.72 2.91
N TYR A 59 -11.19 6.12 1.65
CA TYR A 59 -10.69 5.24 0.60
C TYR A 59 -9.33 5.70 0.08
N LEU A 60 -8.53 4.73 -0.33
CA LEU A 60 -7.17 4.94 -0.81
C LEU A 60 -6.88 3.92 -1.92
N MET A 61 -6.39 4.40 -3.05
CA MET A 61 -5.92 3.55 -4.14
C MET A 61 -4.41 3.39 -4.01
N ILE A 62 -3.92 2.15 -4.00
CA ILE A 62 -2.50 1.83 -4.15
C ILE A 62 -2.28 1.31 -5.56
N TYR A 63 -1.38 1.95 -6.30
CA TYR A 63 -0.72 1.36 -7.44
C TYR A 63 0.63 0.79 -7.03
N GLN A 64 0.94 -0.42 -7.50
CA GLN A 64 2.25 -1.04 -7.38
C GLN A 64 2.78 -1.32 -8.77
N ALA A 65 3.88 -0.67 -9.14
CA ALA A 65 4.61 -1.01 -10.35
C ALA A 65 5.79 -1.94 -10.03
N LYS A 66 6.12 -2.83 -10.96
CA LYS A 66 7.23 -3.78 -10.83
C LYS A 66 8.55 -3.11 -10.45
N ASP A 67 8.82 -1.95 -11.04
CA ASP A 67 10.03 -1.16 -10.81
C ASP A 67 9.82 0.30 -11.25
N ALA A 68 10.77 1.17 -10.91
CA ALA A 68 10.73 2.59 -11.23
C ALA A 68 10.65 2.87 -12.75
N ALA A 69 11.32 2.06 -13.58
CA ALA A 69 11.25 2.22 -15.03
C ALA A 69 9.86 1.89 -15.57
N THR A 70 9.22 0.85 -15.01
CA THR A 70 7.85 0.46 -15.32
C THR A 70 6.84 1.51 -14.88
N TYR A 71 7.10 2.20 -13.76
CA TYR A 71 6.30 3.35 -13.34
C TYR A 71 6.44 4.54 -14.29
N ALA A 72 7.69 4.94 -14.55
CA ALA A 72 8.04 6.10 -15.38
C ALA A 72 7.56 5.98 -16.85
N ARG A 73 7.25 4.76 -17.32
CA ARG A 73 6.62 4.57 -18.63
C ARG A 73 5.25 5.24 -18.74
N TYR A 74 4.48 5.30 -17.65
CA TYR A 74 3.07 5.73 -17.69
C TYR A 74 2.82 7.02 -16.91
N VAL A 75 3.66 7.34 -15.94
CA VAL A 75 3.55 8.56 -15.12
C VAL A 75 4.90 9.27 -15.09
N ASP A 76 4.91 10.59 -15.31
CA ASP A 76 6.13 11.40 -15.28
C ASP A 76 6.49 11.89 -13.86
N SER A 77 7.55 12.68 -13.74
CA SER A 77 8.01 13.23 -12.45
C SER A 77 7.04 14.21 -11.79
N ASN A 78 6.08 14.75 -12.55
CA ASN A 78 5.03 15.65 -12.04
C ASN A 78 3.77 14.88 -11.61
N GLY A 79 3.72 13.57 -11.87
CA GLY A 79 2.53 12.75 -11.67
C GLY A 79 1.55 12.81 -12.85
N GLU A 80 1.96 13.39 -13.98
CA GLU A 80 1.13 13.48 -15.19
C GLU A 80 1.21 12.19 -16.01
N LEU A 81 0.13 11.89 -16.74
CA LEU A 81 0.10 10.76 -17.65
C LEU A 81 1.02 11.01 -18.84
N THR A 82 1.85 10.02 -19.17
CA THR A 82 2.70 10.09 -20.36
C THR A 82 1.90 9.81 -21.64
N VAL A 83 2.53 10.04 -22.80
CA VAL A 83 1.97 9.61 -24.10
C VAL A 83 1.61 8.12 -24.11
N LYS A 84 2.44 7.27 -23.49
CA LYS A 84 2.21 5.82 -23.41
C LYS A 84 0.99 5.47 -22.55
N ALA A 85 0.73 6.23 -21.48
CA ALA A 85 -0.51 6.08 -20.72
C ALA A 85 -1.74 6.44 -21.55
N HIS A 86 -1.68 7.55 -22.30
CA HIS A 86 -2.78 7.92 -23.20
C HIS A 86 -3.03 6.87 -24.29
N GLU A 87 -1.98 6.36 -24.93
CA GLU A 87 -2.07 5.26 -25.90
C GLU A 87 -2.72 4.00 -25.30
N PHE A 88 -2.31 3.62 -24.08
CA PHE A 88 -2.89 2.48 -23.38
C PHE A 88 -4.40 2.66 -23.19
N TRP A 89 -4.85 3.81 -22.67
CA TRP A 89 -6.27 4.02 -22.42
C TRP A 89 -7.10 4.15 -23.71
N GLN A 90 -6.53 4.70 -24.78
CA GLN A 90 -7.18 4.71 -26.10
C GLN A 90 -7.47 3.29 -26.63
N GLN A 91 -6.62 2.33 -26.29
CA GLN A 91 -6.81 0.91 -26.65
C GLN A 91 -7.80 0.19 -25.73
N HIS A 92 -8.21 0.80 -24.61
CA HIS A 92 -9.12 0.22 -23.62
C HIS A 92 -10.38 1.10 -23.41
N PRO A 93 -11.19 1.36 -24.45
CA PRO A 93 -12.35 2.25 -24.35
C PRO A 93 -13.42 1.76 -23.37
N GLN A 94 -13.54 0.44 -23.17
CA GLN A 94 -14.45 -0.12 -22.16
C GLN A 94 -14.00 0.24 -20.74
N ALA A 95 -12.69 0.27 -20.47
CA ALA A 95 -12.16 0.70 -19.18
C ALA A 95 -12.40 2.19 -18.94
N LEU A 96 -12.27 3.04 -19.98
CA LEU A 96 -12.60 4.46 -19.88
C LEU A 96 -14.07 4.67 -19.48
N ALA A 97 -15.00 3.89 -20.05
CA ALA A 97 -16.41 3.95 -19.65
C ALA A 97 -16.62 3.56 -18.17
N LEU A 98 -15.90 2.53 -17.69
CA LEU A 98 -15.93 2.15 -16.27
C LEU A 98 -15.32 3.22 -15.36
N ILE A 99 -14.25 3.90 -15.78
CA ILE A 99 -13.65 5.01 -15.05
C ILE A 99 -14.61 6.20 -14.98
N GLU A 100 -15.34 6.50 -16.05
CA GLU A 100 -16.37 7.55 -16.01
C GLU A 100 -17.56 7.16 -15.11
N GLU A 101 -17.97 5.89 -15.10
CA GLU A 101 -18.96 5.38 -14.14
C GLU A 101 -18.43 5.50 -12.69
N TRP A 102 -17.16 5.14 -12.43
CA TRP A 102 -16.49 5.34 -11.13
C TRP A 102 -16.56 6.80 -10.69
N LYS A 103 -16.22 7.73 -11.59
CA LYS A 103 -16.22 9.18 -11.33
C LYS A 103 -17.59 9.73 -10.96
N SER A 104 -18.68 9.00 -11.26
CA SER A 104 -20.01 9.36 -10.77
C SER A 104 -20.18 9.12 -9.26
N PHE A 105 -19.43 8.16 -8.68
CA PHE A 105 -19.46 7.76 -7.27
C PHE A 105 -18.36 8.43 -6.43
N ALA A 106 -17.13 8.50 -6.93
CA ALA A 106 -15.96 8.96 -6.18
C ALA A 106 -14.90 9.60 -7.09
N SER A 107 -13.90 10.28 -6.52
CA SER A 107 -12.71 10.63 -7.31
C SER A 107 -12.02 9.36 -7.81
N PHE A 108 -11.39 9.47 -8.97
CA PHE A 108 -10.48 8.46 -9.48
C PHE A 108 -9.04 8.90 -9.19
N ALA A 109 -8.09 7.96 -9.20
CA ALA A 109 -6.69 8.20 -8.84
C ALA A 109 -5.91 8.98 -9.94
N GLU A 110 -6.45 10.14 -10.30
CA GLU A 110 -5.95 11.13 -11.26
C GLU A 110 -5.83 12.47 -10.54
N LEU A 111 -4.89 13.31 -10.99
CA LEU A 111 -4.77 14.68 -10.47
C LEU A 111 -6.08 15.45 -10.69
N PRO A 112 -6.48 16.35 -9.76
CA PRO A 112 -5.70 16.90 -8.64
C PRO A 112 -5.81 16.11 -7.32
N THR A 113 -6.06 14.79 -7.37
CA THR A 113 -6.08 13.95 -6.17
C THR A 113 -4.77 14.03 -5.37
N LEU A 114 -4.89 14.08 -4.03
CA LEU A 114 -3.73 13.96 -3.15
C LEU A 114 -3.04 12.62 -3.38
N TYR A 115 -1.75 12.65 -3.72
CA TYR A 115 -0.99 11.45 -4.02
C TYR A 115 0.45 11.53 -3.49
N THR A 116 1.06 10.37 -3.31
CA THR A 116 2.50 10.25 -3.08
C THR A 116 3.05 9.06 -3.86
N TYR A 117 4.13 9.30 -4.59
CA TYR A 117 4.96 8.26 -5.20
C TYR A 117 6.07 7.86 -4.21
N TYR A 118 6.21 6.57 -3.94
CA TYR A 118 7.13 5.99 -2.96
C TYR A 118 8.10 5.01 -3.63
N SER A 119 9.38 5.13 -3.31
CA SER A 119 10.38 4.09 -3.55
C SER A 119 10.53 3.18 -2.34
N LEU A 120 10.84 1.91 -2.57
CA LEU A 120 11.26 1.00 -1.50
C LEU A 120 12.67 1.35 -1.01
N VAL A 121 12.81 1.60 0.29
CA VAL A 121 14.11 1.75 0.97
C VAL A 121 14.61 0.37 1.42
N ALA A 122 13.75 -0.38 2.09
CA ALA A 122 14.05 -1.70 2.60
C ALA A 122 12.78 -2.54 2.71
N GLU A 123 12.90 -3.86 2.55
CA GLU A 123 11.86 -4.83 2.85
C GLU A 123 12.48 -6.01 3.58
N ASN A 124 11.67 -6.68 4.40
CA ASN A 124 12.08 -7.95 4.97
C ASN A 124 11.98 -9.05 3.90
N ASN A 125 13.09 -9.77 3.67
CA ASN A 125 13.14 -10.84 2.69
C ASN A 125 12.63 -12.19 3.24
N ASN A 126 12.42 -12.31 4.55
CA ASN A 126 12.02 -13.53 5.24
C ASN A 126 10.52 -13.58 5.58
N SER A 127 9.71 -12.71 4.99
CA SER A 127 8.26 -12.71 5.18
C SER A 127 7.60 -14.03 4.76
N SER A 128 6.70 -14.52 5.61
CA SER A 128 5.85 -15.69 5.33
C SER A 128 4.54 -15.34 4.60
N LEU A 129 4.31 -14.06 4.28
CA LEU A 129 3.15 -13.63 3.52
C LEU A 129 3.12 -14.34 2.14
N PRO A 130 2.02 -15.03 1.79
CA PRO A 130 1.90 -15.66 0.47
C PRO A 130 2.10 -14.66 -0.68
N LYS A 131 2.72 -15.08 -1.78
CA LYS A 131 2.80 -14.23 -2.98
C LYS A 131 1.41 -14.03 -3.59
N GLY A 132 1.15 -12.86 -4.15
CA GLY A 132 -0.11 -12.57 -4.83
C GLY A 132 -0.60 -11.14 -4.63
N PRO A 133 -1.76 -10.80 -5.22
CA PRO A 133 -2.36 -9.48 -5.09
C PRO A 133 -2.88 -9.25 -3.67
N ASN A 134 -3.19 -7.99 -3.35
CA ASN A 134 -3.86 -7.65 -2.10
C ASN A 134 -5.38 -7.95 -2.13
N TYR A 135 -5.95 -8.09 -3.33
CA TYR A 135 -7.36 -8.41 -3.53
C TYR A 135 -7.55 -9.47 -4.62
N ARG A 136 -8.40 -10.46 -4.35
CA ARG A 136 -8.92 -11.39 -5.36
C ARG A 136 -10.30 -11.88 -4.94
N ASN A 137 -11.26 -11.78 -5.85
CA ASN A 137 -12.61 -12.31 -5.67
C ASN A 137 -13.12 -12.91 -6.99
N VAL A 138 -12.51 -14.03 -7.39
CA VAL A 138 -12.82 -14.75 -8.64
C VAL A 138 -13.47 -16.09 -8.27
N LEU A 139 -14.56 -16.45 -8.94
CA LEU A 139 -15.29 -17.69 -8.67
C LEU A 139 -14.39 -18.92 -8.86
N GLY A 140 -14.31 -19.78 -7.85
CA GLY A 140 -13.49 -20.99 -7.88
C GLY A 140 -12.03 -20.80 -7.44
N GLU A 141 -11.60 -19.56 -7.20
CA GLU A 141 -10.30 -19.26 -6.59
C GLU A 141 -10.47 -18.89 -5.11
N GLU A 142 -9.40 -19.06 -4.34
CA GLU A 142 -9.36 -18.57 -2.95
C GLU A 142 -9.50 -17.05 -2.92
N LYS A 143 -10.45 -16.57 -2.13
CA LYS A 143 -10.68 -15.15 -1.91
C LYS A 143 -9.50 -14.56 -1.13
N ILE A 144 -8.96 -13.44 -1.62
CA ILE A 144 -7.90 -12.68 -0.95
C ILE A 144 -8.42 -11.28 -0.64
N GLU A 145 -8.34 -10.88 0.63
CA GLU A 145 -8.64 -9.53 1.12
C GLU A 145 -7.60 -9.16 2.18
N ARG A 146 -6.45 -8.67 1.72
CA ARG A 146 -5.36 -8.29 2.62
C ARG A 146 -5.68 -7.01 3.37
N VAL A 147 -5.10 -6.89 4.55
CA VAL A 147 -5.00 -5.62 5.25
C VAL A 147 -3.70 -4.94 4.86
N VAL A 148 -3.73 -3.63 4.64
CA VAL A 148 -2.56 -2.81 4.38
C VAL A 148 -2.48 -1.70 5.41
N GLY A 149 -1.45 -1.72 6.26
CA GLY A 149 -1.17 -0.67 7.24
C GLY A 149 -0.23 0.37 6.65
N ILE A 150 -0.55 1.67 6.78
CA ILE A 150 0.31 2.78 6.34
C ILE A 150 0.61 3.69 7.53
N HIS A 151 1.85 3.64 8.02
CA HIS A 151 2.28 4.30 9.25
C HIS A 151 3.34 5.35 8.90
N ASN A 152 3.03 6.64 9.05
CA ASN A 152 3.95 7.70 8.68
C ASN A 152 5.04 7.87 9.74
N LEU A 153 6.27 8.10 9.28
CA LEU A 153 7.42 8.26 10.15
C LEU A 153 7.97 9.68 10.07
N ALA A 154 8.49 10.16 11.20
CA ALA A 154 9.24 11.39 11.30
C ALA A 154 10.63 11.11 11.87
N LEU A 155 11.67 11.64 11.24
CA LEU A 155 13.03 11.57 11.77
C LEU A 155 13.16 12.42 13.03
N LYS A 156 14.02 12.00 13.96
CA LYS A 156 14.36 12.77 15.15
C LYS A 156 15.18 14.01 14.77
N PRO A 157 15.18 15.07 15.60
CA PRO A 157 16.01 16.24 15.37
C PRO A 157 17.48 15.87 15.19
N GLY A 158 18.11 16.38 14.12
CA GLY A 158 19.53 16.15 13.81
C GLY A 158 19.83 14.85 13.09
N VAL A 159 18.84 13.98 12.87
CA VAL A 159 19.00 12.76 12.06
C VAL A 159 18.77 13.08 10.59
N THR A 160 19.75 12.73 9.76
CA THR A 160 19.67 12.89 8.30
C THR A 160 18.96 11.70 7.64
N PRO A 161 18.32 11.89 6.47
CA PRO A 161 17.83 10.82 5.63
C PRO A 161 18.85 9.69 5.41
N GLU A 162 20.10 10.05 5.11
CA GLU A 162 21.17 9.10 4.82
C GLU A 162 21.51 8.24 6.04
N GLN A 163 21.64 8.86 7.23
CA GLN A 163 21.89 8.11 8.47
C GLN A 163 20.77 7.13 8.78
N PHE A 164 19.50 7.53 8.60
CA PHE A 164 18.37 6.66 8.84
C PHE A 164 18.29 5.52 7.83
N GLU A 165 18.45 5.81 6.54
CA GLU A 165 18.42 4.80 5.48
C GLU A 165 19.59 3.81 5.59
N GLU A 166 20.80 4.27 5.92
CA GLU A 166 21.96 3.40 6.14
C GLU A 166 21.74 2.48 7.34
N PHE A 167 21.22 3.01 8.45
CA PHE A 167 20.85 2.20 9.61
C PHE A 167 19.84 1.11 9.23
N ILE A 168 18.74 1.47 8.57
CA ILE A 168 17.70 0.49 8.22
C ILE A 168 18.23 -0.55 7.25
N THR A 169 18.85 -0.13 6.14
CA THR A 169 19.31 -1.07 5.10
C THR A 169 20.39 -2.02 5.59
N SER A 170 21.19 -1.60 6.58
CA SER A 170 22.23 -2.44 7.21
C SER A 170 21.71 -3.37 8.31
N ASN A 171 20.47 -3.18 8.78
CA ASN A 171 19.90 -3.91 9.92
C ASN A 171 18.52 -4.55 9.62
N ILE A 172 18.03 -4.47 8.38
CA ILE A 172 16.68 -4.95 8.01
C ILE A 172 16.52 -6.46 8.20
N ASP A 173 17.61 -7.21 8.12
CA ASP A 173 17.66 -8.65 8.37
C ASP A 173 17.47 -9.03 9.84
N ARG A 174 17.61 -8.07 10.76
CA ARG A 174 17.32 -8.25 12.20
C ARG A 174 15.83 -8.14 12.53
N ILE A 175 15.01 -7.67 11.58
CA ILE A 175 13.56 -7.57 11.74
C ILE A 175 12.94 -8.90 11.34
N GLU A 176 12.13 -9.46 12.23
CA GLU A 176 11.27 -10.61 11.94
C GLU A 176 9.82 -10.16 11.79
N ASP A 177 9.21 -10.48 10.64
CA ASP A 177 7.82 -10.17 10.37
C ASP A 177 6.92 -11.15 11.12
N TYR A 178 5.79 -10.67 11.67
CA TYR A 178 4.76 -11.58 12.17
C TYR A 178 4.33 -12.57 11.06
N PRO A 179 3.98 -13.83 11.41
CA PRO A 179 3.45 -14.80 10.46
C PRO A 179 2.31 -14.22 9.60
N GLY A 180 2.48 -14.27 8.27
CA GLY A 180 1.52 -13.72 7.30
C GLY A 180 1.61 -12.20 7.10
N TRP A 181 2.65 -11.53 7.60
CA TRP A 181 2.87 -10.09 7.42
C TRP A 181 4.09 -9.86 6.54
N LYS A 182 4.10 -8.72 5.84
CA LYS A 182 5.26 -8.24 5.08
C LYS A 182 5.54 -6.77 5.37
N PHE A 183 6.73 -6.50 5.89
CA PHE A 183 7.22 -5.16 6.16
C PHE A 183 7.86 -4.50 4.92
N HIS A 184 7.54 -3.22 4.71
CA HIS A 184 8.23 -2.35 3.76
C HIS A 184 8.51 -0.99 4.42
N LEU A 185 9.74 -0.50 4.30
CA LEU A 185 10.06 0.90 4.53
C LEU A 185 10.07 1.65 3.21
N LEU A 186 9.29 2.73 3.13
CA LEU A 186 9.09 3.53 1.94
C LEU A 186 9.60 4.96 2.15
N LYS A 187 10.12 5.57 1.08
CA LYS A 187 10.47 7.01 1.02
C LYS A 187 9.68 7.69 -0.10
N GLY A 188 9.06 8.82 0.22
CA GLY A 188 8.34 9.64 -0.74
C GLY A 188 9.31 10.30 -1.72
N GLN A 189 9.08 10.07 -3.01
CA GLN A 189 9.89 10.57 -4.13
C GLN A 189 9.15 11.67 -4.93
N GLY A 190 7.87 11.92 -4.61
CA GLY A 190 7.06 12.94 -5.28
C GLY A 190 5.66 13.06 -4.68
N GLY A 191 4.93 14.08 -5.11
CA GLY A 191 3.58 14.37 -4.60
C GLY A 191 3.58 15.03 -3.22
N ASN A 192 2.54 14.78 -2.44
CA ASN A 192 2.23 15.50 -1.20
C ASN A 192 3.14 15.14 -0.01
N ARG A 193 3.90 14.05 -0.10
CA ARG A 193 4.80 13.60 0.97
C ARG A 193 6.22 13.35 0.47
N LEU A 194 6.69 14.21 -0.43
CA LEU A 194 8.10 14.24 -0.86
C LEU A 194 9.03 14.23 0.38
N ASP A 195 10.04 13.37 0.34
CA ASP A 195 11.06 13.16 1.39
C ASP A 195 10.55 12.68 2.75
N GLN A 196 9.26 12.32 2.87
CA GLN A 196 8.74 11.69 4.09
C GLN A 196 8.79 10.17 3.99
N TYR A 197 8.88 9.50 5.14
CA TYR A 197 8.93 8.04 5.20
C TYR A 197 7.59 7.46 5.68
N ALA A 198 7.33 6.22 5.27
CA ALA A 198 6.23 5.43 5.78
C ALA A 198 6.66 3.96 5.94
N VAL A 199 6.19 3.32 7.01
CA VAL A 199 6.11 1.86 7.04
C VAL A 199 4.82 1.46 6.34
N MET A 200 4.93 0.54 5.39
CA MET A 200 3.79 -0.16 4.82
C MET A 200 3.84 -1.64 5.22
N LEU A 201 2.79 -2.08 5.92
CA LEU A 201 2.59 -3.46 6.29
C LEU A 201 1.57 -4.07 5.33
N ILE A 202 1.90 -5.19 4.69
CA ILE A 202 0.91 -6.00 3.97
C ILE A 202 0.63 -7.23 4.82
N ILE A 203 -0.63 -7.43 5.19
CA ILE A 203 -1.06 -8.42 6.18
C ILE A 203 -2.07 -9.34 5.51
N GLU A 204 -1.89 -10.64 5.68
CA GLU A 204 -2.66 -11.68 5.00
C GLU A 204 -4.18 -11.49 5.09
N SER A 205 -4.68 -11.10 6.26
CA SER A 205 -6.10 -10.92 6.52
C SER A 205 -6.36 -10.07 7.77
N LEU A 206 -7.61 -9.68 7.97
CA LEU A 206 -8.05 -9.05 9.22
C LEU A 206 -7.86 -9.96 10.43
N ASP A 207 -8.05 -11.27 10.27
CA ASP A 207 -7.82 -12.23 11.36
C ASP A 207 -6.33 -12.31 11.73
N SER A 208 -5.43 -12.25 10.74
CA SER A 208 -3.99 -12.17 10.98
C SER A 208 -3.61 -10.89 11.73
N LEU A 209 -4.20 -9.74 11.36
CA LEU A 209 -4.01 -8.49 12.11
C LEU A 209 -4.47 -8.65 13.58
N ASN A 210 -5.70 -9.11 13.78
CA ASN A 210 -6.31 -9.20 15.11
C ASN A 210 -5.67 -10.27 16.01
N ALA A 211 -5.01 -11.28 15.43
CA ALA A 211 -4.28 -12.28 16.20
C ALA A 211 -3.07 -11.71 16.95
N PHE A 212 -2.50 -10.59 16.49
CA PHE A 212 -1.36 -9.91 17.11
C PHE A 212 -1.75 -8.57 17.73
N HIS A 213 -2.50 -7.75 16.98
CA HIS A 213 -2.87 -6.39 17.36
C HIS A 213 -4.36 -6.10 17.06
N PRO A 214 -5.29 -6.54 17.91
CA PRO A 214 -6.73 -6.29 17.73
C PRO A 214 -7.11 -4.81 17.83
N ASP A 215 -6.31 -4.00 18.53
CA ASP A 215 -6.44 -2.55 18.58
C ASP A 215 -5.05 -1.88 18.61
N MET A 216 -4.98 -0.55 18.45
CA MET A 216 -3.74 0.23 18.30
C MET A 216 -2.73 -0.05 19.42
N ASP A 217 -3.20 -0.06 20.67
CA ASP A 217 -2.37 -0.20 21.88
C ASP A 217 -2.59 -1.54 22.59
N VAL A 218 -3.15 -2.52 21.88
CA VAL A 218 -3.46 -3.84 22.45
C VAL A 218 -2.60 -4.88 21.74
N SER A 219 -1.69 -5.49 22.49
CA SER A 219 -0.93 -6.67 22.08
C SER A 219 -1.55 -7.92 22.70
N THR A 220 -1.69 -8.98 21.90
CA THR A 220 -2.12 -10.29 22.41
C THR A 220 -0.95 -11.04 23.06
N ASP A 221 -1.26 -12.10 23.82
CA ASP A 221 -0.23 -13.02 24.34
C ASP A 221 0.63 -13.61 23.21
N LYS A 222 0.04 -13.82 22.03
CA LYS A 222 0.75 -14.30 20.83
C LYS A 222 1.77 -13.27 20.34
N ALA A 223 1.43 -11.99 20.34
CA ALA A 223 2.38 -10.92 20.01
C ALA A 223 3.50 -10.83 21.05
N LEU A 224 3.17 -10.90 22.34
CA LEU A 224 4.17 -10.88 23.41
C LEU A 224 5.13 -12.08 23.34
N GLN A 225 4.61 -13.28 23.03
CA GLN A 225 5.43 -14.47 22.82
C GLN A 225 6.36 -14.31 21.62
N PHE A 226 5.83 -13.85 20.48
CA PHE A 226 6.64 -13.61 19.29
C PHE A 226 7.77 -12.62 19.57
N VAL A 227 7.47 -11.52 20.26
CA VAL A 227 8.46 -10.53 20.69
C VAL A 227 9.54 -11.17 21.58
N ALA A 228 9.15 -12.00 22.55
CA ALA A 228 10.09 -12.69 23.44
C ALA A 228 10.99 -13.70 22.71
N GLU A 229 10.51 -14.31 21.62
CA GLU A 229 11.26 -15.25 20.78
C GLU A 229 12.24 -14.54 19.83
N HIS A 230 12.08 -13.24 19.59
CA HIS A 230 12.89 -12.45 18.65
C HIS A 230 13.53 -11.21 19.32
N PRO A 231 14.40 -11.40 20.34
CA PRO A 231 14.97 -10.29 21.10
C PRO A 231 15.86 -9.34 20.28
N ASP A 232 16.47 -9.81 19.18
CA ASP A 232 17.27 -8.95 18.30
C ASP A 232 16.39 -7.96 17.50
N THR A 233 15.18 -8.38 17.11
CA THR A 233 14.18 -7.49 16.50
C THR A 233 13.79 -6.38 17.46
N GLU A 234 13.55 -6.68 18.74
CA GLU A 234 13.25 -5.65 19.75
C GLU A 234 14.41 -4.68 19.96
N GLN A 235 15.64 -5.21 20.03
CA GLN A 235 16.82 -4.37 20.16
C GLN A 235 16.97 -3.44 18.94
N MET A 236 16.74 -3.94 17.73
CA MET A 236 16.72 -3.14 16.50
C MET A 236 15.64 -2.05 16.57
N TYR A 237 14.45 -2.36 17.08
CA TYR A 237 13.38 -1.36 17.27
C TYR A 237 13.73 -0.29 18.30
N ASP A 238 14.44 -0.63 19.38
CA ASP A 238 14.96 0.35 20.33
C ASP A 238 16.00 1.28 19.69
N GLU A 239 16.92 0.72 18.90
CA GLU A 239 17.90 1.48 18.13
C GLU A 239 17.21 2.41 17.10
N TRP A 240 16.20 1.90 16.38
CA TRP A 240 15.37 2.69 15.46
C TRP A 240 14.76 3.90 16.17
N ARG A 241 14.16 3.71 17.36
CA ARG A 241 13.47 4.77 18.12
C ARG A 241 14.38 5.96 18.46
N THR A 242 15.70 5.76 18.46
CA THR A 242 16.68 6.84 18.61
C THR A 242 16.81 7.72 17.36
N LEU A 243 16.45 7.20 16.19
CA LEU A 243 16.61 7.85 14.88
C LEU A 243 15.31 8.42 14.33
N ALA A 244 14.17 7.75 14.53
CA ALA A 244 12.88 8.14 14.00
C ALA A 244 11.73 7.78 14.94
N SER A 245 10.53 8.27 14.65
CA SER A 245 9.30 7.73 15.23
C SER A 245 9.14 6.26 14.83
N PHE A 246 8.36 5.51 15.62
CA PHE A 246 8.21 4.07 15.46
C PHE A 246 6.74 3.67 15.35
N SER A 247 6.50 2.57 14.65
CA SER A 247 5.18 1.98 14.49
C SER A 247 4.58 1.57 15.85
N GLY A 248 3.52 2.24 16.30
CA GLY A 248 2.89 1.99 17.62
C GLY A 248 3.21 3.01 18.73
N ALA A 249 3.98 4.07 18.42
CA ALA A 249 4.02 5.30 19.23
C ALA A 249 2.98 6.30 18.66
N PRO A 250 2.59 7.42 19.33
CA PRO A 250 1.65 8.38 18.76
C PRO A 250 2.14 8.86 17.38
N GLN A 251 1.51 8.33 16.32
CA GLN A 251 1.89 8.50 14.93
C GLN A 251 0.63 8.55 14.07
N ILE A 252 0.74 9.19 12.91
CA ILE A 252 -0.34 9.18 11.91
C ILE A 252 -0.31 7.83 11.20
N TYR A 253 -1.27 6.97 11.53
CA TYR A 253 -1.43 5.68 10.89
C TYR A 253 -2.87 5.42 10.45
N THR A 254 -3.02 4.48 9.52
CA THR A 254 -4.32 3.88 9.20
C THR A 254 -4.07 2.46 8.69
N ASP A 255 -4.83 1.51 9.22
CA ASP A 255 -4.96 0.17 8.65
C ASP A 255 -6.15 0.16 7.71
N TYR A 256 -5.98 -0.42 6.52
CA TYR A 256 -7.02 -0.50 5.50
C TYR A 256 -7.28 -1.95 5.10
N VAL A 257 -8.51 -2.28 4.73
CA VAL A 257 -8.84 -3.56 4.08
C VAL A 257 -8.92 -3.37 2.58
N ALA A 258 -8.38 -4.33 1.82
CA ALA A 258 -8.57 -4.39 0.38
C ALA A 258 -10.00 -4.77 0.02
N ILE A 259 -10.65 -3.93 -0.77
CA ILE A 259 -12.07 -4.11 -1.16
C ILE A 259 -12.25 -4.32 -2.66
N ALA A 260 -11.26 -3.96 -3.48
CA ALA A 260 -11.20 -4.23 -4.91
C ALA A 260 -9.75 -4.17 -5.40
N GLY A 261 -9.48 -4.76 -6.55
CA GLY A 261 -8.19 -4.69 -7.23
C GLY A 261 -8.35 -5.11 -8.69
N ASN A 262 -7.40 -4.72 -9.55
CA ASN A 262 -7.47 -5.18 -10.94
C ASN A 262 -7.37 -6.71 -10.99
N GLN A 263 -8.25 -7.33 -11.75
CA GLN A 263 -8.04 -8.71 -12.15
C GLN A 263 -6.95 -8.71 -13.22
N ASN A 264 -5.90 -9.53 -13.03
CA ASN A 264 -4.87 -9.68 -14.04
C ASN A 264 -5.52 -10.23 -15.31
N VAL A 265 -5.65 -9.40 -16.34
CA VAL A 265 -5.78 -9.90 -17.70
C VAL A 265 -4.42 -10.48 -18.04
N GLN A 266 -4.36 -11.79 -18.22
CA GLN A 266 -3.14 -12.51 -18.56
C GLN A 266 -2.39 -11.83 -19.72
N GLU A 267 -1.22 -11.28 -19.43
CA GLU A 267 -0.07 -11.40 -20.32
C GLU A 267 1.07 -12.00 -19.49
N SER A 268 1.49 -13.19 -19.94
CA SER A 268 2.50 -14.07 -19.40
C SER A 268 3.70 -13.36 -18.78
N LEU A 269 3.90 -13.56 -17.47
CA LEU A 269 5.23 -13.60 -16.87
C LEU A 269 5.88 -14.94 -17.28
N LEU A 270 6.42 -14.97 -18.49
CA LEU A 270 7.50 -15.88 -18.88
C LEU A 270 8.83 -15.14 -18.75
#